data_AF-A0A0F0CGF3-F1
#
_entry.id   AF-A0A0F0CGF3-F1
#
_cell.length_a   1.000
_cell.length_b   1.000
_cell.length_c   1.000
_cell.angle_alpha   90.00
_cell.angle_beta   90.00
_cell.angle_gamma   90.00
#
_symmetry.space_group_name_H-M   'P 1'
#
loop_
_entity.id
_entity.type
_entity.pdbx_description
1 polymer ?
#
loop_
_entity_poly.entity_id
_entity_poly.type
_entity_poly.pdbx_seq_one_letter_code
_entity_poly.pdbx_strand_id
1 'polypeptide(L)'
;MLKKHLAILGFAMILSVGTTVQSFADTTNSVTMETSGAYLFEWRPVDCGDGVSFAILVGGNTVNESDVILNRGYDYAYTFEPMTYSRPWGTAPDLVNVDGVWGIPENWSSLPEGSQPTMQIVLKTNYKNLDTDKRYIHVVHLPGNVDSSTLPAEVRKYLINVDGSDAGAYEGTETSGWVKNENGQWTYRKSDGSFVTNSWLTVDEKTYYMDENGIMLADTYAPDGTYVNPSGVKVSYKPGWVSDDNGWRYIQKNGYYAASTWLQDADGKYYYFNIGAYMAVDTTTPDGYRVDANGVWDGQASTIVNEVNLGPGMSSADGWESVGTDWKFKQEDGTYVTNAWKQVDGNWYYFDENSLMATDQTTPDGYYVNADGVWEQ
;
A
#
# COMPACT_ATOMS: atom_id res chain seq x y z
N MET A 1 -51.37 -52.57 6.56
CA MET A 1 -49.98 -52.16 6.89
C MET A 1 -49.73 -50.86 6.11
N LEU A 2 -50.05 -49.67 6.66
CA LEU A 2 -49.17 -48.77 7.45
C LEU A 2 -47.80 -48.56 6.79
N LYS A 3 -47.25 -47.36 6.53
CA LYS A 3 -47.64 -45.95 6.68
C LYS A 3 -46.61 -45.11 5.87
N LYS A 4 -47.09 -43.98 5.33
CA LYS A 4 -46.46 -42.66 5.03
C LYS A 4 -44.95 -42.48 5.32
N HIS A 5 -44.23 -41.75 4.46
CA HIS A 5 -43.99 -40.30 4.63
C HIS A 5 -43.36 -39.60 3.41
N LEU A 6 -43.94 -38.45 3.08
CA LEU A 6 -43.44 -37.36 2.23
C LEU A 6 -42.31 -36.59 2.95
N ALA A 7 -41.29 -36.16 2.19
CA ALA A 7 -40.52 -34.93 2.38
C ALA A 7 -39.76 -34.70 1.06
N ILE A 8 -40.30 -33.99 0.07
CA ILE A 8 -40.17 -32.54 -0.15
C ILE A 8 -38.93 -31.96 0.57
N LEU A 9 -37.84 -31.79 -0.16
CA LEU A 9 -36.89 -30.73 0.10
C LEU A 9 -36.60 -30.02 -1.22
N GLY A 10 -36.92 -28.73 -1.24
CA GLY A 10 -36.81 -27.87 -2.42
C GLY A 10 -35.38 -27.74 -2.86
N PHE A 11 -35.14 -28.07 -4.13
CA PHE A 11 -33.97 -27.59 -4.85
C PHE A 11 -34.16 -26.08 -5.00
N ALA A 12 -33.45 -25.29 -4.18
CA ALA A 12 -33.30 -23.87 -4.42
C ALA A 12 -32.45 -23.70 -5.68
N MET A 13 -33.10 -23.80 -6.83
CA MET A 13 -32.58 -23.35 -8.10
C MET A 13 -32.50 -21.83 -8.00
N ILE A 14 -31.39 -21.31 -7.49
CA ILE A 14 -31.04 -19.91 -7.74
C ILE A 14 -30.79 -19.86 -9.24
N LEU A 15 -31.81 -19.38 -9.95
CA LEU A 15 -31.66 -18.85 -11.29
C LEU A 15 -30.42 -17.97 -11.26
N SER A 16 -29.40 -18.41 -11.99
CA SER A 16 -28.40 -17.50 -12.52
C SER A 16 -29.17 -16.40 -13.24
N VAL A 17 -29.32 -15.26 -12.56
CA VAL A 17 -29.39 -14.01 -13.31
C VAL A 17 -28.02 -13.94 -13.96
N GLY A 18 -27.94 -14.45 -15.19
CA GLY A 18 -26.88 -14.11 -16.09
C GLY A 18 -26.98 -12.61 -16.28
N THR A 19 -26.32 -11.85 -15.40
CA THR A 19 -25.94 -10.49 -15.74
C THR A 19 -25.02 -10.68 -16.93
N THR A 20 -25.54 -10.39 -18.11
CA THR A 20 -24.70 -10.04 -19.24
C THR A 20 -23.69 -9.05 -18.67
N VAL A 21 -22.43 -9.45 -18.55
CA VAL A 21 -21.34 -8.52 -18.29
C VAL A 21 -21.34 -7.66 -19.54
N GLN A 22 -22.06 -6.54 -19.50
CA GLN A 22 -21.80 -5.46 -20.42
C GLN A 22 -20.33 -5.15 -20.18
N SER A 23 -19.49 -5.38 -21.19
CA SER A 23 -18.18 -4.75 -21.22
C SER A 23 -18.47 -3.27 -21.22
N PHE A 24 -18.50 -2.67 -20.03
CA PHE A 24 -18.49 -1.23 -19.92
C PHE A 24 -17.21 -0.80 -20.62
N ALA A 25 -17.38 -0.04 -21.70
CA ALA A 25 -16.28 0.75 -22.22
C ALA A 25 -15.70 1.51 -21.03
N ASP A 26 -14.38 1.47 -20.90
CA ASP A 26 -13.58 2.13 -19.87
C ASP A 26 -13.88 3.64 -19.93
N THR A 27 -14.95 4.03 -19.23
CA THR A 27 -15.39 5.41 -19.01
C THR A 27 -15.07 5.79 -17.57
N THR A 28 -14.05 5.13 -17.02
CA THR A 28 -13.65 5.29 -15.64
C THR A 28 -12.86 6.59 -15.57
N ASN A 29 -13.44 7.59 -14.90
CA ASN A 29 -12.72 8.80 -14.55
C ASN A 29 -11.44 8.38 -13.81
N SER A 30 -10.29 8.70 -14.40
CA SER A 30 -8.99 8.43 -13.83
C SER A 30 -8.26 9.75 -13.66
N VAL A 31 -7.64 9.90 -12.50
CA VAL A 31 -6.82 11.04 -12.12
C VAL A 31 -5.41 10.51 -11.93
N THR A 32 -4.46 11.02 -12.70
CA THR A 32 -3.04 10.70 -12.51
C THR A 32 -2.38 11.86 -11.79
N MET A 33 -1.67 11.55 -10.71
CA MET A 33 -0.84 12.48 -9.95
C MET A 33 0.57 11.91 -9.92
N GLU A 34 1.56 12.67 -10.38
CA GLU A 34 2.94 12.21 -10.43
C GLU A 34 3.87 13.29 -9.92
N THR A 35 4.72 12.93 -8.96
CA THR A 35 5.77 13.84 -8.49
C THR A 35 6.83 14.02 -9.57
N SER A 36 7.53 15.15 -9.55
CA SER A 36 8.56 15.42 -10.57
C SER A 36 9.84 14.58 -10.42
N GLY A 37 9.98 13.74 -9.39
CA GLY A 37 11.02 12.71 -9.30
C GLY A 37 12.49 13.16 -9.21
N ALA A 38 12.76 14.46 -9.06
CA ALA A 38 14.10 14.98 -8.76
C ALA A 38 14.41 14.92 -7.25
N TYR A 39 15.69 14.85 -6.89
CA TYR A 39 16.17 14.54 -5.53
C TYR A 39 16.63 15.75 -4.71
N LEU A 40 16.88 16.92 -5.31
CA LEU A 40 16.87 18.20 -4.55
C LEU A 40 15.52 18.42 -3.83
N PHE A 41 14.57 17.60 -4.25
CA PHE A 41 13.16 17.55 -4.01
C PHE A 41 12.77 16.20 -3.39
N GLU A 42 13.71 15.47 -2.75
CA GLU A 42 13.42 14.28 -1.92
C GLU A 42 12.19 14.51 -1.04
N TRP A 43 12.07 15.75 -0.54
CA TRP A 43 10.97 16.27 0.25
C TRP A 43 10.13 17.27 -0.55
N ARG A 44 9.49 16.77 -1.63
CA ARG A 44 8.37 17.37 -2.39
C ARG A 44 8.45 18.86 -2.77
N PRO A 45 8.67 19.18 -4.06
CA PRO A 45 8.05 20.34 -4.68
C PRO A 45 6.55 20.06 -4.70
N VAL A 46 5.74 21.08 -4.41
CA VAL A 46 4.29 20.90 -4.41
C VAL A 46 3.86 20.74 -5.85
N ASP A 47 3.32 19.56 -6.15
CA ASP A 47 2.65 19.27 -7.40
C ASP A 47 1.51 20.29 -7.57
N CYS A 48 1.58 21.08 -8.63
CA CYS A 48 0.56 22.04 -9.00
C CYS A 48 -0.33 21.55 -10.14
N GLY A 49 -0.17 20.30 -10.59
CA GLY A 49 -0.97 19.62 -11.59
C GLY A 49 -0.17 19.26 -12.85
N ASP A 50 -0.62 18.21 -13.55
CA ASP A 50 -0.16 17.83 -14.90
C ASP A 50 1.36 17.65 -15.05
N GLY A 51 2.01 17.12 -14.00
CA GLY A 51 3.46 16.90 -13.99
C GLY A 51 4.26 18.19 -13.87
N VAL A 52 3.64 19.26 -13.37
CA VAL A 52 4.28 20.52 -13.04
C VAL A 52 4.42 20.62 -11.52
N SER A 53 5.60 21.03 -11.06
CA SER A 53 5.83 21.29 -9.63
C SER A 53 6.50 22.63 -9.43
N PHE A 54 6.32 23.21 -8.25
CA PHE A 54 6.90 24.51 -7.89
C PHE A 54 7.65 24.42 -6.56
N ALA A 55 8.77 25.14 -6.45
CA ALA A 55 9.59 25.21 -5.25
C ALA A 55 10.22 26.60 -5.05
N ILE A 56 10.35 26.99 -3.79
CA ILE A 56 10.98 28.23 -3.34
C ILE A 56 12.19 27.84 -2.48
N LEU A 57 13.41 28.10 -2.98
CA LEU A 57 14.65 27.85 -2.25
C LEU A 57 14.83 28.84 -1.11
N VAL A 58 15.19 28.34 0.06
CA VAL A 58 15.51 29.14 1.26
C VAL A 58 17.01 29.09 1.55
N GLY A 59 17.57 30.25 1.91
CA GLY A 59 18.96 30.43 2.31
C GLY A 59 19.92 30.64 1.14
N GLY A 60 19.97 29.69 0.21
CA GLY A 60 20.78 29.79 -1.02
C GLY A 60 19.93 29.83 -2.28
N ASN A 61 20.50 30.35 -3.37
CA ASN A 61 19.79 30.57 -4.64
C ASN A 61 20.41 29.83 -5.82
N THR A 62 21.36 28.93 -5.60
CA THR A 62 22.07 28.23 -6.68
C THR A 62 21.71 26.76 -6.69
N VAL A 63 21.36 26.23 -7.86
CA VAL A 63 21.09 24.81 -8.09
C VAL A 63 22.17 24.22 -8.99
N ASN A 64 22.80 23.16 -8.51
CA ASN A 64 23.80 22.38 -9.24
C ASN A 64 23.21 21.09 -9.81
N GLU A 65 24.00 20.36 -10.59
CA GLU A 65 23.60 19.03 -11.06
C GLU A 65 23.57 18.00 -9.95
N SER A 66 24.50 18.09 -8.99
CA SER A 66 24.56 17.21 -7.81
C SER A 66 23.33 17.33 -6.93
N ASP A 67 22.72 18.51 -6.96
CA ASP A 67 21.55 18.86 -6.20
C ASP A 67 20.35 18.10 -6.80
N VAL A 68 20.30 17.97 -8.13
CA VAL A 68 19.27 17.19 -8.82
C VAL A 68 19.75 15.77 -9.07
N ILE A 69 19.79 14.95 -8.01
CA ILE A 69 19.93 13.50 -8.19
C ILE A 69 18.64 13.00 -8.86
N LEU A 70 18.78 12.07 -9.80
CA LEU A 70 17.66 11.36 -10.40
C LEU A 70 17.58 10.04 -9.63
N ASN A 71 16.40 9.62 -9.16
CA ASN A 71 16.26 8.34 -8.49
C ASN A 71 16.75 7.22 -9.44
N ARG A 72 17.98 6.75 -9.28
CA ARG A 72 18.53 5.61 -10.03
C ARG A 72 18.07 4.30 -9.39
N GLY A 73 16.76 4.13 -9.29
CA GLY A 73 16.13 2.81 -9.21
C GLY A 73 15.80 2.33 -10.61
N TYR A 74 15.73 1.02 -10.82
CA TYR A 74 15.38 0.43 -12.13
C TYR A 74 14.01 0.91 -12.68
N ASP A 75 13.18 1.53 -11.84
CA ASP A 75 11.79 1.87 -12.14
C ASP A 75 11.55 3.37 -12.48
N TYR A 76 12.39 4.31 -12.04
CA TYR A 76 12.22 5.76 -12.30
C TYR A 76 13.39 6.38 -13.05
N ALA A 77 13.58 6.01 -14.32
CA ALA A 77 14.57 6.68 -15.16
C ALA A 77 14.08 8.08 -15.58
N TYR A 78 14.05 9.04 -14.66
CA TYR A 78 14.06 10.45 -15.04
C TYR A 78 15.43 10.74 -15.67
N THR A 79 15.43 11.37 -16.82
CA THR A 79 16.64 11.72 -17.57
C THR A 79 16.56 13.18 -18.01
N PHE A 80 17.74 13.79 -18.15
CA PHE A 80 17.83 15.06 -18.86
C PHE A 80 17.91 14.81 -20.36
N GLU A 81 17.30 15.69 -21.15
CA GLU A 81 17.53 15.78 -22.58
C GLU A 81 18.48 16.96 -22.88
N PRO A 82 19.80 16.83 -22.63
CA PRO A 82 20.75 17.95 -22.75
C PRO A 82 20.92 18.44 -24.19
N MET A 83 20.48 17.65 -25.18
CA MET A 83 20.48 18.03 -26.59
C MET A 83 19.29 18.92 -26.96
N THR A 84 18.22 18.91 -26.15
CA THR A 84 16.98 19.65 -26.38
C THR A 84 16.88 20.85 -25.45
N TYR A 85 17.24 20.67 -24.17
CA TYR A 85 17.14 21.67 -23.13
C TYR A 85 18.51 22.01 -22.58
N SER A 86 18.80 23.30 -22.41
CA SER A 86 19.98 23.73 -21.67
C SER A 86 19.88 23.18 -20.25
N ARG A 87 21.01 22.71 -19.71
CA ARG A 87 21.08 22.36 -18.30
C ARG A 87 20.77 23.62 -17.49
N PRO A 88 19.75 23.60 -16.61
CA PRO A 88 19.25 24.79 -15.93
C PRO A 88 20.10 25.20 -14.73
N TRP A 89 21.31 24.66 -14.60
CA TRP A 89 22.18 24.89 -13.44
C TRP A 89 22.57 26.35 -13.33
N GLY A 90 22.50 26.89 -12.12
CA GLY A 90 22.80 28.28 -11.84
C GLY A 90 21.87 28.90 -10.83
N THR A 91 21.74 30.22 -10.91
CA THR A 91 21.01 31.02 -9.93
C THR A 91 19.52 31.06 -10.24
N ALA A 92 18.71 30.54 -9.32
CA ALA A 92 17.26 30.68 -9.36
C ALA A 92 16.88 32.16 -9.17
N PRO A 93 15.91 32.68 -9.96
CA PRO A 93 15.44 34.05 -9.79
C PRO A 93 14.67 34.20 -8.48
N ASP A 94 14.63 35.43 -7.96
CA ASP A 94 13.89 35.75 -6.75
C ASP A 94 12.37 35.62 -6.95
N LEU A 95 11.68 35.15 -5.91
CA LEU A 95 10.24 35.18 -5.80
C LEU A 95 9.77 36.64 -5.74
N VAL A 96 8.80 36.98 -6.57
CA VAL A 96 8.26 38.32 -6.72
C VAL A 96 7.04 38.49 -5.82
N ASN A 97 6.92 39.67 -5.20
CA ASN A 97 5.71 40.15 -4.55
C ASN A 97 5.26 41.44 -5.24
N VAL A 98 4.07 41.44 -5.83
CA VAL A 98 3.47 42.63 -6.45
C VAL A 98 2.25 43.02 -5.62
N ASP A 99 2.34 44.16 -4.93
CA ASP A 99 1.25 44.73 -4.13
C ASP A 99 0.64 43.73 -3.11
N GLY A 100 1.49 42.91 -2.48
CA GLY A 100 1.06 41.90 -1.50
C GLY A 100 0.75 40.53 -2.10
N VAL A 101 0.74 40.39 -3.43
CA VAL A 101 0.50 39.12 -4.12
C VAL A 101 1.82 38.45 -4.46
N TRP A 102 2.05 37.26 -3.90
CA TRP A 102 3.24 36.44 -4.15
C TRP A 102 3.12 35.67 -5.48
N GLY A 103 4.23 35.57 -6.22
CA GLY A 103 4.36 34.88 -7.50
C GLY A 103 4.29 33.35 -7.47
N ILE A 104 3.36 32.78 -6.70
CA ILE A 104 3.10 31.34 -6.61
C ILE A 104 2.09 30.88 -7.68
N PRO A 105 2.03 29.57 -8.02
CA PRO A 105 1.17 29.04 -9.09
C PRO A 105 -0.31 29.47 -9.00
N GLU A 106 -0.89 29.51 -7.82
CA GLU A 106 -2.29 29.90 -7.60
C GLU A 106 -2.56 31.36 -8.00
N ASN A 107 -1.55 32.22 -7.93
CA ASN A 107 -1.66 33.65 -8.16
C ASN A 107 -1.23 34.07 -9.57
N TRP A 108 -0.63 33.18 -10.37
CA TRP A 108 -0.11 33.54 -11.70
C TRP A 108 -1.16 34.14 -12.64
N SER A 109 -2.40 33.67 -12.57
CA SER A 109 -3.52 34.21 -13.36
C SER A 109 -3.91 35.64 -12.99
N SER A 110 -3.53 36.09 -11.78
CA SER A 110 -3.82 37.42 -11.24
C SER A 110 -2.65 38.39 -11.38
N LEU A 111 -1.47 37.90 -11.77
CA LEU A 111 -0.27 38.72 -11.97
C LEU A 111 -0.10 39.13 -13.43
N PRO A 112 0.49 40.30 -13.73
CA PRO A 112 0.84 40.66 -15.10
C PRO A 112 1.71 39.59 -15.76
N GLU A 113 1.53 39.36 -17.06
CA GLU A 113 2.31 38.37 -17.81
C GLU A 113 3.82 38.63 -17.68
N GLY A 114 4.58 37.57 -17.39
CA GLY A 114 6.03 37.66 -17.20
C GLY A 114 6.49 38.23 -15.84
N SER A 115 5.58 38.46 -14.89
CA SER A 115 5.94 39.02 -13.57
C SER A 115 6.83 38.10 -12.72
N GLN A 116 6.65 36.78 -12.83
CA GLN A 116 7.46 35.79 -12.09
C GLN A 116 8.38 35.02 -13.05
N PRO A 117 9.66 35.40 -13.19
CA PRO A 117 10.63 34.52 -13.82
C PRO A 117 10.85 33.28 -12.95
N THR A 118 11.07 32.13 -13.57
CA THR A 118 11.39 30.88 -12.87
C THR A 118 12.56 30.19 -13.57
N MET A 119 13.41 29.53 -12.79
CA MET A 119 14.34 28.56 -13.34
C MET A 119 13.57 27.27 -13.60
N GLN A 120 13.47 26.87 -14.87
CA GLN A 120 12.72 25.67 -15.25
C GLN A 120 13.66 24.48 -15.43
N ILE A 121 13.38 23.40 -14.71
CA ILE A 121 14.01 22.10 -14.87
C ILE A 121 13.04 21.21 -15.63
N VAL A 122 13.49 20.66 -16.76
CA VAL A 122 12.70 19.71 -17.56
C VAL A 122 13.29 18.32 -17.42
N LEU A 123 12.49 17.42 -16.87
CA LEU A 123 12.85 16.02 -16.70
C LEU A 123 12.05 15.18 -17.68
N LYS A 124 12.70 14.21 -18.31
CA LYS A 124 12.05 13.24 -19.16
C LYS A 124 11.88 11.93 -18.40
N THR A 125 10.67 11.42 -18.34
CA THR A 125 10.37 10.08 -17.84
C THR A 125 10.17 9.12 -19.01
N ASN A 126 10.56 7.86 -18.84
CA ASN A 126 10.20 6.81 -19.80
C ASN A 126 8.76 6.31 -19.62
N TYR A 127 8.07 6.78 -18.57
CA TYR A 127 6.72 6.38 -18.22
C TYR A 127 5.68 7.32 -18.87
N LYS A 128 4.62 6.73 -19.44
CA LYS A 128 3.57 7.45 -20.19
C LYS A 128 2.27 7.58 -19.41
N ASN A 129 2.36 7.95 -18.14
CA ASN A 129 1.18 8.13 -17.27
C ASN A 129 0.45 9.46 -17.48
N LEU A 130 1.15 10.45 -18.05
CA LEU A 130 0.59 11.72 -18.49
C LEU A 130 0.70 11.84 -20.01
N ASP A 131 -0.02 12.79 -20.59
CA ASP A 131 0.00 13.09 -22.03
C ASP A 131 1.40 13.40 -22.57
N THR A 132 2.30 13.84 -21.69
CA THR A 132 3.71 14.06 -22.02
C THR A 132 4.63 13.18 -21.19
N ASP A 133 5.76 12.83 -21.78
CA ASP A 133 6.90 12.18 -21.13
C ASP A 133 7.76 13.18 -20.34
N LYS A 134 7.25 14.40 -20.10
CA LYS A 134 7.99 15.50 -19.47
C LYS A 134 7.40 15.88 -18.14
N ARG A 135 8.26 16.20 -17.18
CA ARG A 135 7.91 16.83 -15.91
C ARG A 135 8.65 18.16 -15.81
N TYR A 136 7.95 19.18 -15.31
CA TYR A 136 8.45 20.54 -15.26
C TYR A 136 8.53 20.99 -13.81
N ILE A 137 9.72 21.41 -13.39
CA ILE A 137 9.91 21.97 -12.06
C ILE A 137 10.28 23.43 -12.22
N HIS A 138 9.47 24.30 -11.62
CA HIS A 138 9.70 25.72 -11.56
C HIS A 138 10.32 26.07 -10.21
N VAL A 139 11.53 26.63 -10.25
CA VAL A 139 12.30 26.96 -9.06
C VAL A 139 12.52 28.46 -8.98
N VAL A 140 12.26 29.02 -7.81
CA VAL A 140 12.58 30.40 -7.44
C VAL A 140 13.33 30.41 -6.12
N HIS A 141 13.86 31.56 -5.73
CA HIS A 141 14.55 31.77 -4.46
C HIS A 141 13.77 32.75 -3.60
N LEU A 142 13.66 32.49 -2.29
CA LEU A 142 13.11 33.45 -1.35
C LEU A 142 14.10 34.61 -1.17
N PRO A 143 13.73 35.87 -1.47
CA PRO A 143 14.65 36.99 -1.32
C PRO A 143 15.24 37.05 0.10
N GLY A 144 16.55 37.25 0.22
CA GLY A 144 17.25 37.14 1.52
C GLY A 144 16.83 38.16 2.58
N ASN A 145 16.03 39.17 2.22
CA ASN A 145 15.44 40.15 3.12
C ASN A 145 14.02 39.77 3.59
N VAL A 146 13.50 38.61 3.18
CA VAL A 146 12.17 38.11 3.56
C VAL A 146 12.34 37.00 4.59
N ASP A 147 11.65 37.16 5.72
CA ASP A 147 11.60 36.16 6.78
C ASP A 147 10.53 35.11 6.44
N SER A 148 10.93 33.85 6.27
CA SER A 148 10.03 32.75 5.92
C SER A 148 8.90 32.55 6.93
N SER A 149 9.12 32.87 8.20
CA SER A 149 8.10 32.74 9.26
C SER A 149 6.95 33.75 9.10
N THR A 150 7.19 34.84 8.38
CA THR A 150 6.20 35.90 8.13
C THR A 150 5.37 35.65 6.87
N LEU A 151 5.75 34.67 6.06
CA LEU A 151 5.05 34.33 4.83
C LEU A 151 3.68 33.71 5.12
N PRO A 152 2.66 33.99 4.29
CA PRO A 152 1.40 33.27 4.33
C PRO A 152 1.56 31.76 4.09
N ALA A 153 0.65 30.94 4.62
CA ALA A 153 0.76 29.47 4.58
C ALA A 153 0.74 28.91 3.14
N GLU A 154 -0.01 29.56 2.25
CA GLU A 154 -0.09 29.24 0.83
C GLU A 154 1.22 29.48 0.08
N VAL A 155 2.11 30.33 0.62
CA VAL A 155 3.47 30.51 0.09
C VAL A 155 4.42 29.55 0.78
N ARG A 156 4.32 29.41 2.11
CA ARG A 156 5.21 28.56 2.91
C ARG A 156 5.23 27.12 2.45
N LYS A 157 4.11 26.59 1.97
CA LYS A 157 4.01 25.21 1.48
C LYS A 157 5.00 24.86 0.35
N TYR A 158 5.59 25.85 -0.33
CA TYR A 158 6.56 25.66 -1.40
C TYR A 158 8.02 25.79 -0.94
N LEU A 159 8.28 26.12 0.34
CA LEU A 159 9.63 26.37 0.83
C LEU A 159 10.43 25.07 0.94
N ILE A 160 11.67 25.11 0.47
CA ILE A 160 12.62 24.01 0.62
C ILE A 160 14.02 24.60 0.80
N ASN A 161 14.82 24.01 1.70
CA ASN A 161 16.23 24.41 1.81
C ASN A 161 17.00 23.89 0.60
N VAL A 162 18.12 24.55 0.26
CA VAL A 162 18.97 24.10 -0.86
C VAL A 162 19.52 22.69 -0.65
N ASP A 163 19.63 22.22 0.59
CA ASP A 163 20.03 20.85 0.93
C ASP A 163 18.88 19.83 0.87
N GLY A 164 17.68 20.24 0.44
CA GLY A 164 16.49 19.40 0.32
C GLY A 164 15.72 19.20 1.62
N SER A 165 16.18 19.75 2.75
CA SER A 165 15.46 19.69 4.02
C SER A 165 14.25 20.63 4.06
N ASP A 166 13.27 20.31 4.91
CA ASP A 166 12.09 21.13 5.11
C ASP A 166 12.46 22.54 5.60
N ALA A 167 11.85 23.56 5.00
CA ALA A 167 12.05 24.97 5.33
C ALA A 167 10.78 25.60 5.96
N GLY A 168 10.04 24.82 6.75
CA GLY A 168 8.78 25.22 7.37
C GLY A 168 7.57 25.02 6.46
N ALA A 169 7.69 24.19 5.42
CA ALA A 169 6.60 23.91 4.49
C ALA A 169 5.53 23.02 5.07
N TYR A 170 5.74 22.37 6.23
CA TYR A 170 4.74 21.58 6.95
C TYR A 170 4.11 22.31 8.16
N GLU A 171 4.60 23.51 8.50
CA GLU A 171 4.13 24.23 9.68
C GLU A 171 2.84 25.00 9.39
N GLY A 172 1.71 24.35 9.69
CA GLY A 172 0.38 24.95 9.57
C GLY A 172 -0.02 25.23 8.11
N THR A 173 0.52 24.46 7.19
CA THR A 173 0.26 24.54 5.75
C THR A 173 -0.60 23.37 5.30
N GLU A 174 -1.16 23.52 4.11
CA GLU A 174 -1.97 22.50 3.46
C GLU A 174 -1.37 22.19 2.08
N THR A 175 -0.86 20.97 1.92
CA THR A 175 -0.23 20.49 0.69
C THR A 175 -1.10 19.44 0.00
N SER A 176 -0.93 19.28 -1.30
CA SER A 176 -1.48 18.14 -2.03
C SER A 176 -0.86 16.82 -1.55
N GLY A 177 -1.57 15.71 -1.79
CA GLY A 177 -1.15 14.36 -1.45
C GLY A 177 -2.10 13.61 -0.54
N TRP A 178 -1.62 12.48 -0.02
CA TRP A 178 -2.35 11.63 0.92
C TRP A 178 -2.56 12.32 2.26
N VAL A 179 -3.82 12.37 2.71
CA VAL A 179 -4.24 12.91 4.00
C VAL A 179 -5.06 11.86 4.74
N LYS A 180 -4.70 11.59 5.99
CA LYS A 180 -5.45 10.68 6.86
C LYS A 180 -6.48 11.48 7.66
N ASN A 181 -7.75 11.09 7.58
CA ASN A 181 -8.82 11.75 8.33
C ASN A 181 -8.84 11.29 9.81
N GLU A 182 -9.71 11.91 10.61
CA GLU A 182 -9.87 11.59 12.05
C GLU A 182 -10.25 10.13 12.32
N ASN A 183 -10.90 9.47 11.36
CA ASN A 183 -11.30 8.06 11.44
C ASN A 183 -10.20 7.11 10.97
N GLY A 184 -9.00 7.61 10.67
CA GLY A 184 -7.88 6.81 10.20
C GLY A 184 -7.98 6.37 8.74
N GLN A 185 -8.89 6.94 7.95
CA GLN A 185 -9.09 6.62 6.55
C GLN A 185 -8.29 7.56 5.66
N TRP A 186 -7.83 7.05 4.51
CA TRP A 186 -7.02 7.82 3.58
C TRP A 186 -7.88 8.56 2.56
N THR A 187 -7.55 9.82 2.33
CA THR A 187 -8.08 10.69 1.27
C THR A 187 -6.92 11.25 0.46
N TYR A 188 -7.17 11.73 -0.75
CA TYR A 188 -6.14 12.39 -1.55
C TYR A 188 -6.54 13.82 -1.90
N ARG A 189 -5.73 14.78 -1.45
CA ARG A 189 -5.92 16.20 -1.69
C ARG A 189 -5.19 16.63 -2.96
N LYS A 190 -5.90 17.28 -3.88
CA LYS A 190 -5.34 17.87 -5.11
C LYS A 190 -4.65 19.20 -4.82
N SER A 191 -3.91 19.71 -5.79
CA SER A 191 -3.21 21.01 -5.73
C SER A 191 -4.16 22.19 -5.47
N ASP A 192 -5.37 22.14 -6.04
CA ASP A 192 -6.45 23.11 -5.83
C ASP A 192 -7.11 23.03 -4.44
N GLY A 193 -6.66 22.09 -3.60
CA GLY A 193 -7.16 21.88 -2.24
C GLY A 193 -8.40 20.99 -2.14
N SER A 194 -9.06 20.65 -3.25
CA SER A 194 -10.19 19.72 -3.27
C SER A 194 -9.72 18.26 -3.26
N PHE A 195 -10.63 17.32 -2.97
CA PHE A 195 -10.30 15.90 -2.86
C PHE A 195 -10.68 15.11 -4.11
N VAL A 196 -9.94 14.03 -4.37
CA VAL A 196 -10.28 13.06 -5.42
C VAL A 196 -11.42 12.17 -4.93
N THR A 197 -12.50 12.09 -5.71
CA THR A 197 -13.72 11.34 -5.37
C THR A 197 -14.20 10.53 -6.57
N ASN A 198 -14.85 9.39 -6.33
CA ASN A 198 -15.54 8.55 -7.32
C ASN A 198 -14.71 8.29 -8.60
N SER A 199 -13.43 7.95 -8.43
CA SER A 199 -12.48 7.82 -9.53
C SER A 199 -11.27 6.95 -9.16
N TRP A 200 -10.62 6.41 -10.19
CA TRP A 200 -9.30 5.84 -10.03
C TRP A 200 -8.27 6.96 -9.88
N LEU A 201 -7.37 6.81 -8.92
CA LEU A 201 -6.26 7.71 -8.65
C LEU A 201 -4.96 6.94 -8.85
N THR A 202 -4.09 7.39 -9.75
CA THR A 202 -2.73 6.85 -9.89
C THR A 202 -1.75 7.80 -9.22
N VAL A 203 -1.00 7.31 -8.23
CA VAL A 203 0.08 8.04 -7.54
C VAL A 203 1.30 7.13 -7.49
N ASP A 204 2.43 7.61 -8.01
CA ASP A 204 3.70 6.86 -8.03
C ASP A 204 3.50 5.42 -8.53
N GLU A 205 2.89 5.27 -9.71
CA GLU A 205 2.58 3.99 -10.41
C GLU A 205 1.58 3.07 -9.72
N LYS A 206 1.14 3.40 -8.51
CA LYS A 206 0.12 2.66 -7.80
C LYS A 206 -1.23 3.30 -8.08
N THR A 207 -2.18 2.47 -8.48
CA THR A 207 -3.54 2.91 -8.76
C THR A 207 -4.46 2.51 -7.62
N TYR A 208 -5.27 3.45 -7.14
CA TYR A 208 -6.16 3.34 -6.00
C TYR A 208 -7.57 3.78 -6.42
N TYR A 209 -8.61 3.25 -5.79
CA TYR A 209 -9.97 3.74 -6.04
C TYR A 209 -10.44 4.62 -4.89
N MET A 210 -10.91 5.83 -5.21
CA MET A 210 -11.49 6.78 -4.24
C MET A 210 -13.01 6.73 -4.34
N ASP A 211 -13.69 6.49 -3.22
CA ASP A 211 -15.16 6.40 -3.17
C ASP A 211 -15.85 7.78 -3.32
N GLU A 212 -17.18 7.80 -3.21
CA GLU A 212 -17.99 9.02 -3.33
C GLU A 212 -17.68 10.10 -2.27
N ASN A 213 -17.11 9.70 -1.13
CA ASN A 213 -16.70 10.58 -0.03
C ASN A 213 -15.20 10.93 -0.10
N GLY A 214 -14.50 10.44 -1.13
CA GLY A 214 -13.06 10.63 -1.30
C GLY A 214 -12.20 9.73 -0.41
N ILE A 215 -12.77 8.65 0.11
CA ILE A 215 -12.07 7.65 0.92
C ILE A 215 -11.48 6.59 0.00
N MET A 216 -10.21 6.26 0.23
CA MET A 216 -9.51 5.20 -0.47
C MET A 216 -10.07 3.83 -0.08
N LEU A 217 -10.47 3.03 -1.06
CA LEU A 217 -10.84 1.64 -0.84
C LEU A 217 -9.60 0.79 -0.50
N ALA A 218 -9.78 -0.21 0.37
CA ALA A 218 -8.75 -1.20 0.70
C ALA A 218 -9.39 -2.56 0.98
N ASP A 219 -8.72 -3.64 0.58
CA ASP A 219 -9.16 -5.04 0.78
C ASP A 219 -10.59 -5.30 0.28
N THR A 220 -10.94 -4.75 -0.89
CA THR A 220 -12.32 -4.79 -1.41
C THR A 220 -12.36 -4.62 -2.93
N TYR A 221 -13.56 -4.68 -3.50
CA TYR A 221 -13.79 -4.50 -4.93
C TYR A 221 -14.28 -3.09 -5.24
N ALA A 222 -13.69 -2.45 -6.24
CA ALA A 222 -14.19 -1.24 -6.85
C ALA A 222 -15.48 -1.51 -7.66
N PRO A 223 -16.27 -0.49 -8.02
CA PRO A 223 -17.54 -0.66 -8.75
C PRO A 223 -17.42 -1.37 -10.11
N ASP A 224 -16.24 -1.31 -10.74
CA ASP A 224 -15.95 -2.02 -11.99
C ASP A 224 -15.59 -3.51 -11.80
N GLY A 225 -15.59 -3.99 -10.55
CA GLY A 225 -15.22 -5.36 -10.19
C GLY A 225 -13.72 -5.62 -10.12
N THR A 226 -12.89 -4.57 -10.15
CA THR A 226 -11.44 -4.65 -9.89
C THR A 226 -11.18 -4.78 -8.40
N TYR A 227 -10.29 -5.68 -8.01
CA TYR A 227 -9.89 -5.83 -6.62
C TYR A 227 -8.75 -4.87 -6.27
N VAL A 228 -8.87 -4.21 -5.11
CA VAL A 228 -7.77 -3.48 -4.45
C VAL A 228 -7.30 -4.27 -3.25
N ASN A 229 -5.99 -4.44 -3.12
CA ASN A 229 -5.39 -5.22 -2.04
C ASN A 229 -5.53 -4.50 -0.67
N PRO A 230 -5.06 -5.09 0.45
CA PRO A 230 -5.14 -4.45 1.77
C PRO A 230 -4.44 -3.10 1.88
N SER A 231 -3.49 -2.78 0.99
CA SER A 231 -2.86 -1.47 0.89
C SER A 231 -3.62 -0.49 -0.01
N GLY A 232 -4.78 -0.87 -0.55
CA GLY A 232 -5.60 -0.10 -1.48
C GLY A 232 -5.12 -0.11 -2.94
N VAL A 233 -4.07 -0.87 -3.24
CA VAL A 233 -3.47 -0.90 -4.57
C VAL A 233 -4.25 -1.84 -5.48
N LYS A 234 -4.62 -1.34 -6.67
CA LYS A 234 -5.18 -2.12 -7.78
C LYS A 234 -4.25 -3.28 -8.13
N VAL A 235 -4.80 -4.48 -8.17
CA VAL A 235 -4.07 -5.68 -8.58
C VAL A 235 -4.77 -6.37 -9.75
N SER A 236 -4.03 -7.20 -10.49
CA SER A 236 -4.53 -7.92 -11.66
C SER A 236 -5.24 -9.24 -11.31
N TYR A 237 -4.96 -9.80 -10.13
CA TYR A 237 -5.61 -11.02 -9.65
C TYR A 237 -6.91 -10.70 -8.90
N LYS A 238 -7.78 -11.70 -8.80
CA LYS A 238 -9.02 -11.65 -8.01
C LYS A 238 -8.96 -12.76 -6.97
N PRO A 239 -8.89 -12.45 -5.66
CA PRO A 239 -8.96 -13.46 -4.62
C PRO A 239 -10.27 -14.24 -4.69
N GLY A 240 -10.24 -15.47 -4.20
CA GLY A 240 -11.41 -16.35 -4.12
C GLY A 240 -11.23 -17.68 -4.86
N TRP A 241 -12.33 -18.41 -4.93
CA TRP A 241 -12.41 -19.73 -5.54
C TRP A 241 -12.33 -19.67 -7.06
N VAL A 242 -11.49 -20.53 -7.63
CA VAL A 242 -11.41 -20.75 -9.07
C VAL A 242 -11.39 -22.25 -9.35
N SER A 243 -11.95 -22.69 -10.48
CA SER A 243 -11.97 -24.10 -10.85
C SER A 243 -11.53 -24.28 -12.30
N ASP A 244 -10.92 -25.42 -12.57
CA ASP A 244 -10.68 -25.94 -13.91
C ASP A 244 -11.02 -27.44 -13.95
N ASP A 245 -10.62 -28.13 -15.02
CA ASP A 245 -10.88 -29.57 -15.24
C ASP A 245 -10.22 -30.48 -14.18
N ASN A 246 -9.17 -30.01 -13.49
CA ASN A 246 -8.47 -30.75 -12.45
C ASN A 246 -9.07 -30.54 -11.04
N GLY A 247 -9.91 -29.51 -10.88
CA GLY A 247 -10.62 -29.23 -9.63
C GLY A 247 -10.54 -27.77 -9.17
N TRP A 248 -10.88 -27.57 -7.89
CA TRP A 248 -10.92 -26.25 -7.26
C TRP A 248 -9.55 -25.81 -6.75
N ARG A 249 -9.27 -24.51 -6.89
CA ARG A 249 -8.12 -23.79 -6.33
C ARG A 249 -8.63 -22.52 -5.65
N TYR A 250 -7.81 -21.91 -4.81
CA TYR A 250 -8.15 -20.65 -4.16
C TYR A 250 -7.03 -19.64 -4.32
N ILE A 251 -7.36 -18.45 -4.84
CA ILE A 251 -6.44 -17.32 -4.92
C ILE A 251 -6.56 -16.54 -3.61
N GLN A 252 -5.47 -16.45 -2.87
CA GLN A 252 -5.41 -15.72 -1.62
C GLN A 252 -5.36 -14.20 -1.86
N LYS A 253 -5.57 -13.41 -0.79
CA LYS A 253 -5.54 -11.94 -0.86
C LYS A 253 -4.20 -11.35 -1.28
N ASN A 254 -3.12 -12.12 -1.17
CA ASN A 254 -1.77 -11.77 -1.65
C ASN A 254 -1.54 -12.12 -3.14
N GLY A 255 -2.52 -12.76 -3.79
CA GLY A 255 -2.47 -13.13 -5.21
C GLY A 255 -1.90 -14.51 -5.51
N TYR A 256 -1.36 -15.21 -4.51
CA TYR A 256 -0.88 -16.58 -4.67
C TYR A 256 -1.99 -17.59 -4.49
N TYR A 257 -1.86 -18.75 -5.14
CA TYR A 257 -2.74 -19.87 -4.85
C TYR A 257 -2.44 -20.43 -3.45
N ALA A 258 -3.49 -20.87 -2.74
CA ALA A 258 -3.31 -21.73 -1.57
C ALA A 258 -2.70 -23.06 -2.02
N ALA A 259 -1.55 -23.44 -1.47
CA ALA A 259 -0.84 -24.68 -1.80
C ALA A 259 -0.17 -25.25 -0.55
N SER A 260 -0.26 -26.57 -0.37
CA SER A 260 0.21 -27.29 0.81
C SER A 260 -0.25 -26.64 2.13
N THR A 261 -1.52 -26.22 2.18
CA THR A 261 -2.02 -25.41 3.30
C THR A 261 -3.52 -25.56 3.48
N TRP A 262 -3.98 -25.24 4.69
CA TRP A 262 -5.38 -25.12 5.03
C TRP A 262 -5.86 -23.69 4.82
N LEU A 263 -7.07 -23.54 4.30
CA LEU A 263 -7.78 -22.27 4.16
C LEU A 263 -9.08 -22.36 4.95
N GLN A 264 -9.37 -21.33 5.73
CA GLN A 264 -10.69 -21.11 6.30
C GLN A 264 -11.50 -20.16 5.43
N ASP A 265 -12.73 -20.52 5.09
CA ASP A 265 -13.66 -19.58 4.45
C ASP A 265 -14.37 -18.66 5.46
N ALA A 266 -15.19 -17.74 4.96
CA ALA A 266 -15.94 -16.80 5.80
C ALA A 266 -17.02 -17.49 6.67
N ASP A 267 -17.43 -18.71 6.34
CA ASP A 267 -18.38 -19.52 7.14
C ASP A 267 -17.66 -20.36 8.21
N GLY A 268 -16.34 -20.26 8.31
CA GLY A 268 -15.52 -21.02 9.24
C GLY A 268 -15.21 -22.46 8.79
N LYS A 269 -15.52 -22.82 7.55
CA LYS A 269 -15.21 -24.15 6.99
C LYS A 269 -13.75 -24.20 6.56
N TYR A 270 -13.14 -25.36 6.74
CA TYR A 270 -11.74 -25.57 6.41
C TYR A 270 -11.56 -26.47 5.18
N TYR A 271 -10.64 -26.07 4.31
CA TYR A 271 -10.31 -26.74 3.06
C TYR A 271 -8.80 -26.92 2.96
N TYR A 272 -8.35 -28.10 2.55
CA TYR A 272 -6.93 -28.37 2.35
C TYR A 272 -6.57 -28.28 0.87
N PHE A 273 -5.49 -27.56 0.54
CA PHE A 273 -4.92 -27.47 -0.79
C PHE A 273 -3.60 -28.24 -0.85
N ASN A 274 -3.46 -29.11 -1.85
CA ASN A 274 -2.24 -29.89 -2.04
C ASN A 274 -1.09 -29.05 -2.62
N ILE A 275 0.08 -29.67 -2.84
CA ILE A 275 1.27 -29.00 -3.41
C ILE A 275 1.06 -28.46 -4.83
N GLY A 276 0.11 -29.03 -5.58
CA GLY A 276 -0.33 -28.53 -6.88
C GLY A 276 -1.35 -27.40 -6.81
N ALA A 277 -1.64 -26.89 -5.60
CA ALA A 277 -2.63 -25.88 -5.30
C ALA A 277 -4.10 -26.28 -5.54
N TYR A 278 -4.39 -27.58 -5.66
CA TYR A 278 -5.74 -28.10 -5.82
C TYR A 278 -6.33 -28.55 -4.50
N MET A 279 -7.60 -28.22 -4.28
CA MET A 279 -8.38 -28.60 -3.12
C MET A 279 -8.53 -30.12 -3.06
N ALA A 280 -8.23 -30.70 -1.91
CA ALA A 280 -8.51 -32.11 -1.63
C ALA A 280 -10.02 -32.32 -1.45
N VAL A 281 -10.54 -33.41 -2.02
CA VAL A 281 -11.95 -33.83 -1.88
C VAL A 281 -12.03 -35.32 -1.61
N ASP A 282 -12.98 -35.72 -0.76
CA ASP A 282 -13.29 -37.09 -0.38
C ASP A 282 -12.05 -37.95 -0.07
N THR A 283 -11.11 -37.40 0.70
CA THR A 283 -9.81 -38.03 0.94
C THR A 283 -9.26 -37.66 2.31
N THR A 284 -8.29 -38.45 2.78
CA THR A 284 -7.46 -38.08 3.91
C THR A 284 -6.29 -37.24 3.42
N THR A 285 -6.09 -36.09 4.02
CA THR A 285 -4.99 -35.16 3.73
C THR A 285 -3.64 -35.76 4.15
N PRO A 286 -2.49 -35.26 3.66
CA PRO A 286 -1.17 -35.79 4.04
C PRO A 286 -0.90 -35.72 5.55
N ASP A 287 -1.52 -34.74 6.21
CA ASP A 287 -1.55 -34.55 7.65
C ASP A 287 -2.75 -35.29 8.29
N GLY A 288 -3.27 -36.35 7.69
CA GLY A 288 -4.16 -37.30 8.37
C GLY A 288 -5.58 -36.83 8.71
N TYR A 289 -6.02 -35.63 8.33
CA TYR A 289 -7.40 -35.18 8.50
C TYR A 289 -8.28 -35.63 7.33
N ARG A 290 -9.58 -35.79 7.57
CA ARG A 290 -10.53 -36.18 6.53
C ARG A 290 -11.30 -34.96 6.02
N VAL A 291 -11.31 -34.80 4.69
CA VAL A 291 -12.21 -33.87 4.00
C VAL A 291 -13.30 -34.62 3.25
N ASP A 292 -14.50 -34.04 3.18
CA ASP A 292 -15.67 -34.63 2.53
C ASP A 292 -15.69 -34.40 1.01
N ALA A 293 -16.77 -34.80 0.34
CA ALA A 293 -16.94 -34.65 -1.11
C ALA A 293 -16.98 -33.18 -1.59
N ASN A 294 -17.20 -32.22 -0.68
CA ASN A 294 -17.12 -30.79 -0.95
C ASN A 294 -15.76 -30.20 -0.55
N GLY A 295 -14.82 -31.03 -0.09
CA GLY A 295 -13.50 -30.62 0.40
C GLY A 295 -13.50 -30.01 1.79
N VAL A 296 -14.63 -30.08 2.51
CA VAL A 296 -14.78 -29.53 3.85
C VAL A 296 -14.24 -30.52 4.86
N TRP A 297 -13.39 -30.07 5.78
CA TRP A 297 -12.96 -30.87 6.93
C TRP A 297 -14.16 -31.29 7.78
N ASP A 298 -14.22 -32.58 8.13
CA ASP A 298 -15.32 -33.17 8.88
C ASP A 298 -15.30 -32.87 10.40
N GLY A 299 -14.35 -32.06 10.85
CA GLY A 299 -14.19 -31.67 12.25
C GLY A 299 -13.54 -32.75 13.13
N GLN A 300 -13.14 -33.90 12.56
CA GLN A 300 -12.53 -34.98 13.32
C GLN A 300 -11.02 -34.80 13.49
N ALA A 301 -10.48 -35.36 14.56
CA ALA A 301 -9.05 -35.36 14.83
C ALA A 301 -8.26 -36.10 13.73
N SER A 302 -6.98 -35.72 13.57
CA SER A 302 -6.10 -36.40 12.63
C SER A 302 -5.93 -37.88 12.99
N THR A 303 -5.83 -38.70 11.95
CA THR A 303 -5.51 -40.13 12.05
C THR A 303 -4.02 -40.39 12.33
N ILE A 304 -3.17 -39.35 12.20
CA ILE A 304 -1.75 -39.40 12.54
C ILE A 304 -1.59 -38.96 14.00
N VAL A 305 -1.15 -39.88 14.85
CA VAL A 305 -1.12 -39.71 16.31
C VAL A 305 0.28 -39.37 16.86
N ASN A 306 1.32 -39.46 16.02
CA ASN A 306 2.73 -39.39 16.43
C ASN A 306 3.55 -38.29 15.71
N GLU A 307 2.90 -37.43 14.91
CA GLU A 307 3.51 -36.25 14.30
C GLU A 307 2.71 -35.02 14.74
N VAL A 308 3.40 -33.94 15.15
CA VAL A 308 2.76 -32.67 15.53
C VAL A 308 2.05 -32.13 14.31
N ASN A 309 0.74 -31.99 14.44
CA ASN A 309 -0.12 -31.73 13.32
C ASN A 309 -0.85 -30.41 13.51
N LEU A 310 -0.48 -29.43 12.70
CA LEU A 310 -0.90 -28.03 12.83
C LEU A 310 -2.40 -27.84 12.60
N GLY A 311 -3.07 -28.83 11.99
CA GLY A 311 -4.51 -28.82 11.84
C GLY A 311 -5.07 -27.77 10.88
N PRO A 312 -6.37 -27.88 10.59
CA PRO A 312 -7.10 -26.91 9.79
C PRO A 312 -7.18 -25.56 10.50
N GLY A 313 -6.47 -24.56 9.96
CA GLY A 313 -6.54 -23.17 10.45
C GLY A 313 -5.29 -22.64 11.14
N MET A 314 -4.23 -23.43 11.27
CA MET A 314 -2.95 -22.93 11.78
C MET A 314 -2.01 -22.64 10.60
N SER A 315 -2.31 -21.58 9.86
CA SER A 315 -1.25 -20.81 9.19
C SER A 315 -0.52 -20.04 10.27
N SER A 316 0.80 -20.14 10.36
CA SER A 316 1.70 -19.31 11.18
C SER A 316 1.10 -17.93 11.52
N ALA A 317 0.37 -17.84 12.63
CA ALA A 317 -0.28 -16.61 13.06
C ALA A 317 0.84 -15.64 13.46
N ASP A 318 0.81 -14.42 12.94
CA ASP A 318 1.67 -13.31 13.36
C ASP A 318 3.18 -13.57 13.47
N GLY A 319 3.72 -14.53 12.72
CA GLY A 319 5.14 -14.87 12.76
C GLY A 319 5.50 -16.15 13.52
N TRP A 320 4.54 -16.84 14.14
CA TRP A 320 4.79 -18.13 14.80
C TRP A 320 5.21 -19.22 13.80
N GLU A 321 6.38 -19.82 14.00
CA GLU A 321 6.93 -20.88 13.17
C GLU A 321 7.33 -22.06 14.07
N SER A 322 6.74 -23.23 13.86
CA SER A 322 7.08 -24.42 14.66
C SER A 322 8.38 -25.08 14.18
N VAL A 323 9.20 -25.54 15.13
CA VAL A 323 10.44 -26.28 14.89
C VAL A 323 10.48 -27.49 15.82
N GLY A 324 10.03 -28.66 15.32
CA GLY A 324 9.92 -29.87 16.13
C GLY A 324 8.78 -29.80 17.14
N THR A 325 9.08 -29.93 18.43
CA THR A 325 8.14 -29.67 19.54
C THR A 325 8.15 -28.22 20.01
N ASP A 326 9.08 -27.43 19.49
CA ASP A 326 9.35 -26.07 19.94
C ASP A 326 8.81 -25.05 18.94
N TRP A 327 8.80 -23.78 19.35
CA TRP A 327 8.27 -22.69 18.54
C TRP A 327 9.30 -21.58 18.36
N LYS A 328 9.30 -20.94 17.20
CA LYS A 328 10.04 -19.71 16.89
C LYS A 328 9.05 -18.61 16.54
N PHE A 329 9.51 -17.37 16.64
CA PHE A 329 8.73 -16.22 16.21
C PHE A 329 9.51 -15.38 15.23
N LYS A 330 9.04 -15.37 13.98
CA LYS A 330 9.59 -14.63 12.85
C LYS A 330 9.01 -13.22 12.80
N GLN A 331 9.89 -12.24 12.81
CA GLN A 331 9.54 -10.83 12.75
C GLN A 331 9.24 -10.38 11.31
N GLU A 332 8.66 -9.19 11.16
CA GLU A 332 8.32 -8.61 9.85
C GLU A 332 9.55 -8.40 8.94
N ASP A 333 10.72 -8.17 9.54
CA ASP A 333 12.00 -8.04 8.84
C ASP A 333 12.60 -9.39 8.40
N GLY A 334 11.93 -10.50 8.73
CA GLY A 334 12.33 -11.86 8.40
C GLY A 334 13.29 -12.53 9.39
N THR A 335 13.72 -11.85 10.45
CA THR A 335 14.57 -12.41 11.52
C THR A 335 13.74 -13.13 12.59
N TYR A 336 14.37 -13.87 13.52
CA TYR A 336 13.67 -14.53 14.63
C TYR A 336 13.98 -13.87 15.98
N VAL A 337 12.98 -13.80 16.85
CA VAL A 337 13.14 -13.34 18.24
C VAL A 337 14.11 -14.29 18.96
N THR A 338 15.17 -13.74 19.54
CA THR A 338 16.28 -14.50 20.14
C THR A 338 16.74 -13.82 21.41
N ASN A 339 16.87 -14.58 22.51
CA ASN A 339 17.21 -14.06 23.85
C ASN A 339 16.34 -12.86 24.28
N ALA A 340 15.03 -12.94 23.99
CA ALA A 340 14.13 -11.82 24.20
C ALA A 340 12.69 -12.26 24.43
N TRP A 341 11.94 -11.38 25.08
CA TRP A 341 10.50 -11.47 25.25
C TRP A 341 9.76 -10.88 24.05
N LYS A 342 8.67 -11.50 23.63
CA LYS A 342 7.73 -10.98 22.64
C LYS A 342 6.33 -11.02 23.19
N GLN A 343 5.61 -9.91 23.06
CA GLN A 343 4.18 -9.87 23.32
C GLN A 343 3.42 -10.18 22.04
N VAL A 344 2.50 -11.14 22.10
CA VAL A 344 1.60 -11.52 21.01
C VAL A 344 0.20 -11.68 21.60
N ASP A 345 -0.79 -11.00 21.03
CA ASP A 345 -2.18 -11.02 21.50
C ASP A 345 -2.36 -10.80 23.02
N GLY A 346 -1.54 -9.92 23.59
CA GLY A 346 -1.58 -9.57 25.01
C GLY A 346 -0.81 -10.50 25.94
N ASN A 347 -0.36 -11.66 25.45
CA ASN A 347 0.43 -12.64 26.21
C ASN A 347 1.94 -12.46 25.96
N TRP A 348 2.75 -12.76 26.96
CA TRP A 348 4.22 -12.66 26.88
C TRP A 348 4.87 -14.03 26.75
N TYR A 349 5.80 -14.14 25.80
CA TYR A 349 6.55 -15.35 25.48
C TYR A 349 8.05 -15.06 25.46
N TYR A 350 8.88 -15.96 26.00
CA TYR A 350 10.34 -15.81 26.00
C TYR A 350 11.00 -16.76 24.99
N PHE A 351 11.98 -16.25 24.23
CA PHE A 351 12.75 -17.03 23.26
C PHE A 351 14.22 -17.09 23.68
N ASP A 352 14.80 -18.29 23.61
CA ASP A 352 16.17 -18.57 24.01
C ASP A 352 17.22 -18.16 22.96
N GLU A 353 18.48 -18.56 23.17
CA GLU A 353 19.61 -18.27 22.29
C GLU A 353 19.52 -18.96 20.91
N ASN A 354 18.71 -20.00 20.79
CA ASN A 354 18.43 -20.72 19.55
C ASN A 354 17.14 -20.24 18.86
N SER A 355 16.56 -19.15 19.39
CA SER A 355 15.28 -18.56 18.99
C SER A 355 14.08 -19.46 19.30
N LEU A 356 14.21 -20.41 20.23
CA LEU A 356 13.15 -21.34 20.61
C LEU A 356 12.36 -20.80 21.82
N MET A 357 11.04 -20.91 21.76
CA MET A 357 10.13 -20.49 22.81
C MET A 357 10.29 -21.39 24.03
N ALA A 358 10.46 -20.77 25.19
CA ALA A 358 10.43 -21.45 26.47
C ALA A 358 9.02 -21.95 26.80
N THR A 359 8.90 -23.19 27.28
CA THR A 359 7.65 -23.77 27.79
C THR A 359 7.91 -24.52 29.10
N ASP A 360 6.96 -24.44 30.02
CA ASP A 360 6.97 -25.14 31.33
C ASP A 360 8.31 -25.01 32.09
N GLN A 361 8.89 -23.81 32.11
CA GLN A 361 10.20 -23.57 32.72
C GLN A 361 10.35 -22.15 33.26
N THR A 362 11.37 -21.95 34.11
CA THR A 362 11.79 -20.62 34.55
C THR A 362 12.82 -20.05 33.57
N THR A 363 12.55 -18.86 33.04
CA THR A 363 13.42 -18.12 32.13
C THR A 363 14.69 -17.63 32.86
N PRO A 364 15.79 -17.30 32.14
CA PRO A 364 17.05 -16.87 32.75
C PRO A 364 16.96 -15.63 33.64
N ASP A 365 15.97 -14.77 33.41
CA ASP A 365 15.65 -13.57 34.17
C ASP A 365 14.68 -13.82 35.35
N GLY A 366 14.29 -15.09 35.59
CA GLY A 366 13.62 -15.53 36.81
C GLY A 366 12.10 -15.62 36.75
N TYR A 367 11.49 -15.53 35.56
CA TYR A 367 10.04 -15.62 35.38
C TYR A 367 9.62 -17.02 34.92
N TYR A 368 8.49 -17.52 35.40
CA TYR A 368 7.97 -18.81 34.98
C TYR A 368 7.00 -18.66 33.80
N VAL A 369 7.18 -19.49 32.77
CA VAL A 369 6.24 -19.65 31.66
C VAL A 369 5.57 -21.02 31.75
N ASN A 370 4.26 -21.07 31.50
CA ASN A 370 3.48 -22.29 31.60
C ASN A 370 3.71 -23.23 30.39
N ALA A 371 2.96 -24.34 30.32
CA ALA A 371 3.07 -25.33 29.24
C ALA A 371 2.76 -24.79 27.84
N ASP A 372 2.00 -23.69 27.75
CA ASP A 372 1.69 -22.98 26.52
C ASP A 372 2.71 -21.86 26.21
N GLY A 373 3.76 -21.72 27.03
CA GLY A 373 4.82 -20.72 26.90
C GLY A 373 4.43 -19.32 27.34
N VAL A 374 3.25 -19.16 27.95
CA VAL A 374 2.73 -17.87 28.42
C VAL A 374 3.30 -17.57 29.80
N TRP A 375 3.83 -16.36 29.97
CA TRP A 375 4.22 -15.86 31.28
C TRP A 375 3.01 -15.69 32.19
N GLU A 376 3.07 -16.32 33.37
CA GLU A 376 2.09 -16.14 34.44
C GLU A 376 2.67 -15.25 35.55
N GLN A 377 1.86 -14.30 35.99
CA GLN A 377 2.23 -13.32 37.02
C GLN A 377 2.15 -13.86 38.45
#